data_AF-A0A0L1KNK7-F1
#
_entry.id   AF-A0A0L1KNK7-F1
#
_cell.length_a   1.000
_cell.length_b   1.000
_cell.length_c   1.000
_cell.angle_alpha   90.00
_cell.angle_beta   90.00
_cell.angle_gamma   90.00
#
_symmetry.space_group_name_H-M   'P 1'
#
loop_
_entity.id
_entity.type
_entity.pdbx_description
1 polymer ?
#
loop_
_entity_poly.entity_id
_entity_poly.type
_entity_poly.pdbx_seq_one_letter_code
_entity_poly.pdbx_strand_id
1 'polypeptide(L)'
;MNKNNSATAIRLIPLFLVQLSMSLKQTVFDFTVKDAANKDLSLCLYKGKALLIMNVASKCGFTQGGYTTANELLRKYKSVGFDVLAFPCNQFAKQEPGDAAS
;
A
#
# COMPACT_ATOMS: atom_id res chain seq x y z
N MET A 1 -33.94 -21.34 -55.17
CA MET A 1 -33.14 -20.09 -55.11
C MET A 1 -33.89 -19.07 -54.26
N ASN A 2 -33.23 -18.53 -53.23
CA ASN A 2 -33.38 -17.19 -52.62
C ASN A 2 -34.81 -16.70 -52.22
N LYS A 3 -35.15 -16.17 -51.04
CA LYS A 3 -34.49 -15.88 -49.76
C LYS A 3 -35.50 -15.05 -48.91
N ASN A 4 -35.36 -15.07 -47.58
CA ASN A 4 -35.79 -14.03 -46.60
C ASN A 4 -37.23 -14.13 -46.05
N ASN A 5 -37.49 -14.75 -44.91
CA ASN A 5 -37.28 -14.29 -43.52
C ASN A 5 -37.84 -12.89 -43.19
N SER A 6 -38.94 -12.85 -42.46
CA SER A 6 -39.26 -11.75 -41.54
C SER A 6 -39.93 -12.33 -40.29
N ALA A 7 -39.14 -13.01 -39.46
CA ALA A 7 -39.52 -13.30 -38.08
C ALA A 7 -39.16 -12.07 -37.24
N THR A 8 -40.18 -11.39 -36.72
CA THR A 8 -40.07 -10.28 -35.78
C THR A 8 -39.40 -10.79 -34.49
N ALA A 9 -38.08 -10.69 -34.42
CA ALA A 9 -37.31 -11.04 -33.23
C ALA A 9 -37.45 -9.91 -32.19
N ILE A 10 -38.32 -10.14 -31.22
CA ILE A 10 -38.40 -9.36 -29.98
C ILE A 10 -37.01 -9.35 -29.36
N ARG A 11 -36.35 -8.20 -29.37
CA ARG A 11 -35.04 -8.03 -28.75
C ARG A 11 -35.21 -8.03 -27.23
N LEU A 12 -35.20 -9.22 -26.62
CA LEU A 12 -34.83 -9.35 -25.21
C LEU A 12 -33.43 -8.77 -25.07
N ILE A 13 -33.33 -7.59 -24.46
CA ILE A 13 -32.05 -7.07 -23.98
C ILE A 13 -31.55 -8.14 -23.01
N PRO A 14 -30.43 -8.84 -23.30
CA PRO A 14 -29.88 -9.74 -22.31
C PRO A 14 -29.59 -8.85 -21.11
N LEU A 15 -30.10 -9.26 -19.96
CA LEU A 15 -29.70 -8.80 -18.65
C LEU A 15 -28.18 -8.98 -18.56
N PHE A 16 -27.45 -8.05 -19.17
CA PHE A 16 -26.02 -7.99 -19.16
C PHE A 16 -25.74 -7.73 -17.70
N LEU A 17 -25.30 -8.80 -17.03
CA LEU A 17 -24.76 -8.81 -15.69
C LEU A 17 -24.02 -7.49 -15.54
N VAL A 18 -24.62 -6.56 -14.79
CA VAL A 18 -23.86 -5.44 -14.24
C VAL A 18 -22.80 -6.15 -13.41
N GLN A 19 -21.60 -6.27 -13.98
CA GLN A 19 -20.44 -6.78 -13.26
C GLN A 19 -20.25 -5.77 -12.15
N LEU A 20 -20.81 -6.10 -10.98
CA LEU A 20 -20.51 -5.45 -9.74
C LEU A 20 -19.03 -5.73 -9.50
N SER A 21 -18.17 -4.89 -10.05
CA SER A 21 -16.78 -4.79 -9.63
C SER A 21 -16.82 -4.26 -8.21
N MET A 22 -17.05 -5.14 -7.23
CA MET A 22 -16.71 -4.83 -5.86
C MET A 22 -15.21 -4.57 -5.85
N SER A 23 -14.83 -3.30 -5.78
CA SER A 23 -13.47 -2.91 -5.47
C SER A 23 -13.15 -3.53 -4.10
N LEU A 24 -12.33 -4.59 -4.11
CA LEU A 24 -11.79 -5.19 -2.90
C LEU A 24 -11.15 -4.04 -2.13
N LYS A 25 -11.69 -3.72 -0.94
CA LYS A 25 -11.14 -2.67 -0.07
C LYS A 25 -9.69 -3.03 0.24
N GLN A 26 -8.75 -2.41 -0.46
CA GLN A 26 -7.33 -2.56 -0.21
C GLN A 26 -6.98 -1.81 1.07
N THR A 27 -6.37 -2.51 2.00
CA THR A 27 -5.80 -1.97 3.22
C THR A 27 -4.29 -1.99 3.12
N VAL A 28 -3.61 -1.29 4.03
CA VAL A 28 -2.14 -1.37 4.12
C VAL A 28 -1.64 -2.80 4.37
N PHE A 29 -2.49 -3.67 4.92
CA PHE A 29 -2.13 -5.04 5.26
C PHE A 29 -2.09 -6.00 4.07
N ASP A 30 -2.54 -5.56 2.90
CA ASP A 30 -2.53 -6.35 1.67
C ASP A 30 -1.20 -6.22 0.90
N PHE A 31 -0.30 -5.33 1.35
CA PHE A 31 1.01 -5.12 0.74
C PHE A 31 2.08 -6.06 1.30
N THR A 32 2.97 -6.48 0.41
CA THR A 32 4.27 -7.05 0.74
C THR A 32 5.35 -6.07 0.30
N VAL A 33 6.28 -5.77 1.20
CA VAL A 33 7.38 -4.83 0.96
C VAL A 33 8.73 -5.54 1.13
N LYS A 34 9.81 -4.90 0.71
CA LYS A 34 11.17 -5.34 1.06
C LYS A 34 11.57 -4.75 2.41
N ASP A 35 12.12 -5.57 3.29
CA ASP A 35 12.77 -5.09 4.51
C ASP A 35 14.19 -4.55 4.21
N ALA A 36 14.89 -4.07 5.23
CA ALA A 36 16.26 -3.54 5.10
C ALA A 36 17.29 -4.61 4.69
N ALA A 37 16.96 -5.91 4.81
CA ALA A 37 17.77 -7.02 4.33
C ALA A 37 17.30 -7.51 2.93
N ASN A 38 16.47 -6.73 2.24
CA ASN A 38 15.89 -7.02 0.94
C ASN A 38 15.03 -8.31 0.89
N LYS A 39 14.45 -8.71 2.03
CA LYS A 39 13.53 -9.86 2.11
C LYS A 39 12.09 -9.40 2.04
N ASP A 40 11.23 -10.24 1.49
CA ASP A 40 9.79 -9.96 1.45
C ASP A 40 9.19 -10.00 2.87
N LEU A 41 8.52 -8.91 3.24
CA LEU A 41 7.82 -8.72 4.50
C LEU A 41 6.36 -8.37 4.20
N SER A 42 5.44 -9.26 4.57
CA SER A 42 4.01 -8.97 4.47
C SER A 42 3.59 -8.01 5.58
N LEU A 43 2.95 -6.90 5.21
CA LEU A 43 2.42 -5.95 6.20
C LEU A 43 1.22 -6.51 6.97
N CYS A 44 0.65 -7.65 6.55
CA CYS A 44 -0.39 -8.36 7.30
C CYS A 44 0.05 -8.72 8.73
N LEU A 45 1.35 -8.87 8.99
CA LEU A 45 1.93 -9.13 10.31
C LEU A 45 1.66 -8.01 11.33
N TYR A 46 1.27 -6.82 10.85
CA TYR A 46 0.99 -5.66 11.68
C TYR A 46 -0.51 -5.43 11.93
N LYS A 47 -1.39 -6.34 11.51
CA LYS A 47 -2.82 -6.26 11.79
C LYS A 47 -3.08 -6.14 13.30
N GLY A 48 -4.01 -5.27 13.67
CA GLY A 48 -4.33 -4.97 15.07
C GLY A 48 -3.42 -3.93 15.71
N LYS A 49 -2.40 -3.42 15.00
CA LYS A 49 -1.58 -2.30 15.44
C LYS A 49 -1.98 -0.99 14.74
N ALA A 50 -1.85 0.12 15.44
CA ALA A 50 -1.75 1.44 14.81
C ALA A 50 -0.34 1.60 14.23
N LEU A 51 -0.22 2.08 12.99
CA LEU A 51 1.05 2.21 12.29
C LEU A 51 1.38 3.66 11.95
N LEU A 52 2.59 4.08 12.32
CA LEU A 52 3.22 5.27 11.77
C LEU A 52 4.14 4.86 10.61
N ILE A 53 3.75 5.21 9.40
CA ILE A 53 4.52 4.93 8.18
C ILE A 53 5.21 6.21 7.74
N MET A 54 6.53 6.19 7.62
CA MET A 54 7.35 7.36 7.33
C MET A 54 8.22 7.12 6.11
N ASN A 55 8.19 8.06 5.15
CA ASN A 55 9.28 8.19 4.19
C ASN A 55 10.43 8.95 4.87
N VAL A 56 11.64 8.39 4.84
CA VAL A 56 12.81 8.94 5.54
C VAL A 56 13.96 9.23 4.57
N ALA A 57 14.82 10.16 4.97
CA ALA A 57 16.06 10.50 4.30
C ALA A 57 17.13 10.85 5.35
N SER A 58 18.39 10.56 5.07
CA SER A 58 19.55 10.64 5.97
C SER A 58 20.21 12.01 5.94
N LYS A 59 20.10 12.72 4.81
CA LYS A 59 20.66 14.07 4.61
C LYS A 59 19.62 15.17 4.69
N CYS A 60 18.47 14.90 5.30
CA CYS A 60 17.41 15.90 5.51
C CYS A 60 17.64 16.69 6.80
N GLY A 61 17.33 17.99 6.80
CA GLY A 61 17.40 18.82 8.02
C GLY A 61 16.45 18.36 9.14
N PHE A 62 15.42 17.58 8.81
CA PHE A 62 14.46 17.04 9.78
C PHE A 62 14.78 15.63 10.27
N THR A 63 15.85 15.00 9.77
CA THR A 63 16.21 13.60 10.07
C THR A 63 16.27 13.35 11.58
N GLN A 64 17.05 14.15 12.31
CA GLN A 64 17.26 13.96 13.74
C GLN A 64 15.96 14.10 14.55
N GLY A 65 15.17 15.15 14.29
CA GLY A 65 13.89 15.37 14.97
C GLY A 65 12.86 14.29 14.65
N GLY A 66 12.77 13.89 13.39
CA GLY A 66 11.88 12.84 12.91
C GLY A 66 12.13 11.50 13.60
N TYR A 67 13.38 11.02 13.61
CA TYR A 67 13.74 9.78 14.30
C TYR A 67 13.57 9.86 15.82
N THR A 68 13.90 11.01 16.44
CA THR A 68 13.73 11.20 17.88
C THR A 68 12.27 11.06 18.28
N THR A 69 11.38 11.74 17.55
CA THR A 69 9.94 11.72 17.80
C THR A 69 9.35 10.32 17.55
N ALA A 70 9.73 9.68 16.44
CA ALA A 70 9.27 8.33 16.13
C ALA A 70 9.70 7.31 17.20
N ASN A 71 10.93 7.40 17.70
CA ASN A 71 11.43 6.54 18.77
C ASN A 71 10.71 6.80 20.10
N GLU A 72 10.38 8.05 20.42
CA GLU A 72 9.58 8.39 21.60
C GLU A 72 8.17 7.78 21.54
N LEU A 73 7.49 7.92 20.41
CA LEU A 73 6.17 7.33 20.18
C LEU A 73 6.23 5.80 20.27
N LEU A 74 7.24 5.18 19.65
CA LEU A 74 7.44 3.74 19.73
C LEU A 74 7.63 3.30 21.18
N ARG A 75 8.54 3.93 21.94
CA ARG A 75 8.73 3.60 23.36
C ARG A 75 7.44 3.73 24.18
N LYS A 76 6.65 4.76 23.91
CA LYS A 76 5.43 5.07 24.68
C LYS A 76 4.27 4.11 24.37
N TYR A 77 4.11 3.70 23.11
CA TYR A 77 2.90 3.02 22.65
C TYR A 77 3.10 1.57 22.17
N LYS A 78 4.34 1.07 22.11
CA LYS A 78 4.62 -0.29 21.63
C LYS A 78 3.86 -1.38 22.39
N SER A 79 3.73 -1.26 23.71
CA SER A 79 3.01 -2.25 24.54
C SER A 79 1.50 -2.27 24.32
N VAL A 80 0.93 -1.24 23.69
CA VAL A 80 -0.51 -1.09 23.43
C VAL A 80 -0.83 -1.18 21.93
N GLY A 81 0.03 -1.81 21.13
CA GLY A 81 -0.24 -2.09 19.73
C GLY A 81 0.09 -0.92 18.79
N PHE A 82 1.26 -0.31 18.93
CA PHE A 82 1.79 0.67 17.99
C PHE A 82 3.12 0.23 17.39
N ASP A 83 3.35 0.55 16.11
CA ASP A 83 4.64 0.32 15.44
C ASP A 83 4.99 1.45 14.47
N VAL A 84 6.27 1.53 14.14
CA VAL A 84 6.81 2.50 13.18
C VAL A 84 7.46 1.76 12.01
N LEU A 85 7.08 2.11 10.78
CA LEU A 85 7.68 1.59 9.56
C LEU A 85 8.35 2.74 8.81
N ALA A 86 9.68 2.74 8.74
CA ALA A 86 10.47 3.76 8.05
C ALA A 86 10.96 3.24 6.69
N PHE A 87 10.63 3.96 5.62
CA PHE A 87 10.98 3.63 4.25
C PHE A 87 11.92 4.69 3.68
N PRO A 88 13.21 4.38 3.47
CA PRO A 88 14.16 5.28 2.82
C PRO A 88 13.65 5.73 1.44
N CYS A 89 13.73 7.02 1.14
CA CYS A 89 13.25 7.59 -0.13
C CYS A 89 14.13 8.72 -0.64
N ASN A 90 14.63 8.57 -1.87
CA ASN A 90 15.54 9.52 -2.50
C ASN A 90 14.84 10.54 -3.43
N GLN A 91 13.51 10.58 -3.45
CA GLN A 91 12.73 11.45 -4.35
C GLN A 91 12.71 12.92 -3.91
N PHE A 92 13.14 13.21 -2.68
CA PHE A 92 13.14 14.55 -2.10
C PHE A 92 14.56 15.12 -2.08
N ALA A 93 14.88 15.96 -3.06
CA ALA A 93 16.18 16.63 -3.20
C ALA A 93 17.40 15.69 -3.12
N LYS A 94 17.24 14.41 -3.49
CA LYS A 94 18.27 13.37 -3.42
C LYS A 94 18.94 13.21 -2.05
N GLN A 95 18.17 13.35 -0.98
CA GLN A 95 18.67 13.33 0.40
C GLN A 95 18.86 11.92 0.99
N GLU A 96 18.60 10.86 0.20
CA GLU A 96 18.85 9.47 0.59
C GLU A 96 19.64 8.72 -0.49
N PRO A 97 20.92 9.08 -0.69
CA PRO A 97 21.72 8.53 -1.79
C PRO A 97 22.26 7.10 -1.56
N GLY A 98 22.08 6.54 -0.35
CA GLY A 98 22.50 5.16 -0.06
C GLY A 98 21.49 4.14 -0.58
N ASP A 99 21.96 2.93 -0.87
CA ASP A 99 21.08 1.81 -1.16
C ASP A 99 20.50 1.25 0.15
N ALA A 100 19.19 1.01 0.17
CA ALA A 100 18.50 0.47 1.36
C ALA A 100 18.94 -0.96 1.73
N ALA A 101 19.71 -1.62 0.86
CA ALA A 101 20.26 -2.96 1.05
C ALA A 101 21.78 -2.91 0.84
N SER A 102 22.54 -2.80 1.93
CA SER A 102 23.95 -3.22 1.98
C SER A 102 24.14 -4.26 3.08
#